data_AF-A0A1H5TJS3-F1
#
_entry.id   AF-A0A1H5TJS3-F1
#
_cell.length_a   1.000
_cell.length_b   1.000
_cell.length_c   1.000
_cell.angle_alpha   90.00
_cell.angle_beta   90.00
_cell.angle_gamma   90.00
#
_symmetry.space_group_name_H-M   'P 1'
#
loop_
_entity.id
_entity.type
_entity.pdbx_description
1 polymer ?
#
loop_
_entity_poly.entity_id
_entity_poly.type
_entity_poly.pdbx_seq_one_letter_code
_entity_poly.pdbx_strand_id
1 'polypeptide(L)'
;MHNNYNKKILVACEYTGAFTNELLSYGFDVVSCDLLDSEGSKSHYKGDVDDLLYSEDWFAVFAFPPCDFLSKAGLHFCDIKRHGLKAWDRIKKRNDAVDFFLKFWFLDVPFIFIENPIGHISANILKPNQIISPHYFGDIYRKDTCVWLKGFKNIEYSKVQNLFSDSTLLSPLVEVFPGTNRNYTWVDKKTKKQRSVMSKIMAKEIIRQLAPQLALKSSFPLMDLPKLSD
;
A
#
# COMPACT_ATOMS: atom_id res chain seq x y z
N MET A 1 11.20 -5.89 -33.20
CA MET A 1 10.46 -4.68 -32.78
C MET A 1 10.28 -4.76 -31.28
N HIS A 2 11.10 -4.03 -30.51
CA HIS A 2 10.96 -3.98 -29.06
C HIS A 2 9.73 -3.12 -28.75
N ASN A 3 8.61 -3.74 -28.37
CA ASN A 3 7.50 -3.00 -27.79
C ASN A 3 7.96 -2.47 -26.42
N ASN A 4 8.53 -1.27 -26.42
CA ASN A 4 8.68 -0.44 -25.23
C ASN A 4 7.26 -0.02 -24.79
N TYR A 5 6.53 -0.92 -24.13
CA TYR A 5 5.46 -0.45 -23.26
C TYR A 5 6.13 0.44 -22.22
N ASN A 6 5.70 1.70 -22.16
CA ASN A 6 6.20 2.68 -21.21
C ASN A 6 5.88 2.14 -19.80
N LYS A 7 6.88 1.60 -19.09
CA LYS A 7 6.67 0.86 -17.82
C LYS A 7 6.48 1.82 -16.64
N LYS A 8 5.68 2.85 -16.86
CA LYS A 8 5.41 3.87 -15.86
C LYS A 8 4.48 3.32 -14.81
N ILE A 9 4.88 3.47 -13.56
CA ILE A 9 4.13 3.04 -12.40
C ILE A 9 3.73 4.28 -11.60
N LEU A 10 2.44 4.38 -11.29
CA LEU A 10 1.94 5.40 -10.37
C LEU A 10 1.91 4.81 -8.97
N VAL A 11 2.51 5.52 -8.02
CA VAL A 11 2.38 5.25 -6.58
C VAL A 11 1.52 6.36 -5.96
N ALA A 12 0.21 6.13 -5.94
CA ALA A 12 -0.81 7.08 -5.55
C ALA A 12 -1.02 7.15 -4.04
N CYS A 13 -1.23 8.37 -3.53
CA CYS A 13 -1.40 8.69 -2.12
C CYS A 13 -0.20 8.25 -1.25
N GLU A 14 1.01 8.40 -1.80
CA GLU A 14 2.24 8.04 -1.12
C GLU A 14 3.21 9.22 -1.05
N TYR A 15 3.64 9.53 0.17
CA TYR A 15 4.64 10.58 0.42
C TYR A 15 5.90 10.03 1.11
N THR A 16 5.88 8.79 1.63
CA THR A 16 7.01 8.24 2.41
C THR A 16 8.16 7.69 1.55
N GLY A 17 7.91 7.41 0.27
CA GLY A 17 8.85 6.76 -0.64
C GLY A 17 9.10 5.27 -0.37
N ALA A 18 8.36 4.62 0.53
CA ALA A 18 8.55 3.20 0.87
C ALA A 18 8.31 2.27 -0.32
N PHE A 19 7.27 2.51 -1.12
CA PHE A 19 7.01 1.70 -2.33
C PHE A 19 7.78 2.26 -3.52
N THR A 20 7.82 3.58 -3.62
CA THR A 20 8.44 4.28 -4.74
C THR A 20 9.92 3.96 -4.86
N ASN A 21 10.67 4.06 -3.76
CA ASN A 21 12.11 3.80 -3.79
C ASN A 21 12.45 2.33 -4.04
N GLU A 22 11.65 1.41 -3.50
CA GLU A 22 11.84 -0.02 -3.78
C GLU A 22 11.58 -0.30 -5.27
N LEU A 23 10.48 0.16 -5.86
CA LEU A 23 10.22 -0.01 -7.30
C LEU A 23 11.31 0.63 -8.17
N LEU A 24 11.79 1.82 -7.83
CA LEU A 24 12.91 2.47 -8.53
C LEU A 24 14.18 1.62 -8.47
N SER A 25 14.45 0.95 -7.35
CA SER A 25 15.62 0.07 -7.20
C SER A 25 15.58 -1.17 -8.11
N TYR A 26 14.38 -1.59 -8.55
CA TYR A 26 14.19 -2.65 -9.56
C TYR A 26 14.21 -2.11 -11.00
N GLY A 27 14.46 -0.81 -11.21
CA GLY A 27 14.61 -0.19 -12.53
C GLY A 27 13.30 0.17 -13.22
N PHE A 28 12.18 0.25 -12.49
CA PHE A 28 10.92 0.77 -13.05
C PHE A 28 10.97 2.29 -13.17
N ASP A 29 10.21 2.84 -14.13
CA ASP A 29 9.91 4.27 -14.17
C ASP A 29 8.71 4.53 -13.25
N VAL A 30 8.88 5.35 -12.22
CA VAL A 30 7.92 5.46 -11.13
C VAL A 30 7.66 6.92 -10.81
N VAL A 31 6.39 7.30 -10.68
CA VAL A 31 5.96 8.61 -10.18
C VAL A 31 5.12 8.39 -8.93
N SER A 32 5.53 8.98 -7.81
CA SER A 32 4.71 9.04 -6.60
C SER A 32 3.81 10.28 -6.61
N CYS A 33 2.66 10.21 -5.94
CA CYS A 33 1.72 11.32 -5.85
C CYS A 33 1.10 11.44 -4.45
N ASP A 34 1.16 12.62 -3.85
CA ASP A 34 0.42 12.96 -2.61
C ASP A 34 0.15 14.47 -2.56
N LEU A 35 -0.75 14.88 -1.67
CA LEU A 35 -0.95 16.30 -1.34
C LEU A 35 0.20 16.85 -0.48
N LEU A 36 0.90 15.97 0.24
CA LEU A 36 2.05 16.29 1.08
C LEU A 36 3.36 16.25 0.27
N ASP A 37 4.38 16.96 0.75
CA ASP A 37 5.73 16.82 0.20
C ASP A 37 6.29 15.41 0.45
N SER A 38 7.01 14.88 -0.53
CA SER A 38 7.75 13.61 -0.40
C SER A 38 8.83 13.68 0.70
N GLU A 39 8.95 12.60 1.48
CA GLU A 39 9.99 12.40 2.48
C GLU A 39 11.25 11.71 1.93
N GLY A 40 11.30 11.36 0.64
CA GLY A 40 12.48 10.69 0.10
C GLY A 40 12.44 10.22 -1.35
N SER A 41 11.29 10.24 -2.03
CA SER A 41 11.23 10.00 -3.47
C SER A 41 11.64 11.26 -4.25
N LYS A 42 12.54 11.09 -5.22
CA LYS A 42 12.93 12.13 -6.19
C LYS A 42 11.90 12.32 -7.32
N SER A 43 11.04 11.32 -7.55
CA SER A 43 9.99 11.34 -8.57
C SER A 43 8.65 11.45 -7.88
N HIS A 44 8.25 12.68 -7.57
CA HIS A 44 7.08 12.99 -6.76
C HIS A 44 6.29 14.16 -7.34
N TYR A 45 5.03 13.91 -7.63
CA TYR A 45 4.04 14.92 -7.97
C TYR A 45 3.29 15.32 -6.71
N LYS A 46 3.40 16.60 -6.33
CA LYS A 46 2.64 17.16 -5.22
C LYS A 46 1.35 17.78 -5.75
N GLY A 47 0.23 17.11 -5.55
CA GLY A 47 -1.05 17.56 -6.08
C GLY A 47 -2.17 16.53 -5.91
N ASP A 48 -3.31 16.82 -6.52
CA ASP A 48 -4.41 15.87 -6.54
C ASP A 48 -4.05 14.69 -7.45
N VAL A 49 -4.35 13.48 -7.02
CA VAL A 49 -4.08 12.28 -7.81
C VAL A 49 -4.94 12.24 -9.08
N ASP A 50 -6.11 12.90 -9.07
CA ASP A 50 -6.98 13.01 -10.24
C ASP A 50 -6.26 13.67 -11.43
N ASP A 51 -5.23 14.50 -11.18
CA ASP A 51 -4.38 15.11 -12.22
C ASP A 51 -3.56 14.05 -12.99
N LEU A 52 -3.33 12.88 -12.38
CA LEU A 52 -2.47 11.83 -12.90
C LEU A 52 -3.20 10.57 -13.35
N LEU A 53 -4.32 10.22 -12.72
CA LEU A 53 -4.99 8.92 -12.93
C LEU A 53 -5.25 8.58 -14.41
N TYR A 54 -5.49 9.60 -15.23
CA TYR A 54 -5.82 9.46 -16.66
C TYR A 54 -4.91 10.29 -17.58
N SER A 55 -3.78 10.81 -17.06
CA SER A 55 -2.89 11.65 -17.85
C SER A 55 -1.89 10.85 -18.69
N GLU A 56 -1.65 9.59 -18.33
CA GLU A 56 -0.68 8.70 -18.97
C GLU A 56 -1.19 7.26 -19.01
N ASP A 57 -0.61 6.46 -19.92
CA ASP A 57 -0.87 5.01 -20.01
C ASP A 57 -0.08 4.25 -18.91
N TRP A 58 -0.60 4.28 -17.68
CA TRP A 58 0.03 3.60 -16.55
C TRP A 58 0.09 2.08 -16.75
N PHE A 59 1.28 1.50 -16.59
CA PHE A 59 1.46 0.04 -16.62
C PHE A 59 1.00 -0.63 -15.32
N ALA A 60 1.22 0.04 -14.19
CA ALA A 60 0.78 -0.42 -12.88
C ALA A 60 0.43 0.76 -11.97
N VAL A 61 -0.51 0.53 -11.05
CA VAL A 61 -0.90 1.51 -10.03
C VAL A 61 -0.82 0.86 -8.65
N PHE A 62 -0.05 1.47 -7.76
CA PHE A 62 0.01 1.14 -6.33
C PHE A 62 -0.66 2.29 -5.57
N ALA A 63 -1.78 2.03 -4.89
CA ALA A 63 -2.59 3.07 -4.26
C ALA A 63 -2.73 2.86 -2.74
N PHE A 64 -2.59 3.97 -2.00
CA PHE A 64 -2.72 4.02 -0.54
C PHE A 64 -3.80 5.05 -0.12
N PRO A 65 -5.04 4.90 -0.60
CA PRO A 65 -6.07 5.92 -0.42
C PRO A 65 -6.34 6.21 1.07
N PRO A 66 -6.68 7.46 1.43
CA PRO A 66 -7.01 7.83 2.81
C PRO A 66 -8.10 6.93 3.43
N CYS A 67 -7.89 6.52 4.68
CA CYS A 67 -8.73 5.53 5.35
C CYS A 67 -9.54 6.05 6.55
N ASP A 68 -9.53 7.36 6.80
CA ASP A 68 -10.09 8.01 8.01
C ASP A 68 -11.57 7.64 8.25
N PHE A 69 -12.33 7.51 7.16
CA PHE A 69 -13.75 7.17 7.19
C PHE A 69 -14.03 5.71 6.84
N LEU A 70 -13.03 4.96 6.40
CA LEU A 70 -13.16 3.57 5.96
C LEU A 70 -12.81 2.58 7.07
N SER A 71 -11.88 2.91 7.97
CA SER A 71 -11.39 1.96 8.99
C SER A 71 -12.47 1.49 9.97
N LYS A 72 -12.36 0.24 10.43
CA LYS A 72 -13.25 -0.35 11.46
C LYS A 72 -13.33 0.51 12.72
N ALA A 73 -12.22 1.11 13.15
CA ALA A 73 -12.17 1.97 14.34
C ALA A 73 -13.06 3.21 14.20
N GLY A 74 -13.15 3.78 12.99
CA GLY A 74 -13.89 5.01 12.72
C GLY A 74 -15.37 4.80 12.36
N LEU A 75 -15.83 3.56 12.15
CA LEU A 75 -17.16 3.27 11.62
C LEU A 75 -18.30 3.45 12.64
N HIS A 76 -18.04 3.29 13.93
CA HIS A 76 -19.07 3.44 14.96
C HIS A 76 -19.65 4.87 15.01
N PHE A 77 -18.86 5.87 14.64
CA PHE A 77 -19.30 7.26 14.53
C PHE A 77 -20.32 7.51 13.41
N CYS A 78 -20.54 6.54 12.51
CA CYS A 78 -21.59 6.58 11.49
C CYS A 78 -22.95 6.07 12.00
N ASP A 79 -23.06 5.69 13.28
CA ASP A 79 -24.33 5.26 13.88
C ASP A 79 -25.25 6.47 14.13
N ILE A 80 -26.32 6.58 13.33
CA ILE A 80 -27.32 7.65 13.42
C ILE A 80 -28.03 7.65 14.77
N LYS A 81 -28.29 6.46 15.37
CA LYS A 81 -28.97 6.37 16.67
C LYS A 81 -28.12 6.97 17.78
N ARG A 82 -26.79 6.84 17.68
CA ARG A 82 -25.83 7.32 18.69
C ARG A 82 -25.41 8.77 18.48
N HIS A 83 -25.28 9.21 17.23
CA HIS A 83 -24.63 10.49 16.91
C HIS A 83 -25.49 11.47 16.09
N GLY A 84 -26.74 11.11 15.76
CA GLY A 84 -27.71 12.02 15.13
C GLY A 84 -27.21 12.62 13.81
N LEU A 85 -27.38 13.93 13.63
CA LEU A 85 -26.97 14.65 12.41
C LEU A 85 -25.45 14.58 12.12
N LYS A 86 -24.61 14.40 13.14
CA LYS A 86 -23.16 14.24 12.93
C LYS A 86 -22.84 12.92 12.23
N ALA A 87 -23.62 11.86 12.47
CA ALA A 87 -23.47 10.60 11.75
C ALA A 87 -23.76 10.79 10.25
N TRP A 88 -24.75 11.62 9.89
CA TRP A 88 -25.10 11.87 8.48
C TRP A 88 -23.94 12.49 7.70
N ASP A 89 -23.31 13.54 8.23
CA ASP A 89 -22.11 14.14 7.62
C ASP A 89 -20.97 13.12 7.47
N ARG A 90 -20.78 12.27 8.50
CA ARG A 90 -19.75 11.23 8.46
C ARG A 90 -20.05 10.12 7.46
N ILE A 91 -21.32 9.74 7.28
CA ILE A 91 -21.74 8.77 6.26
C ILE A 91 -21.45 9.31 4.86
N LYS A 92 -21.70 10.61 4.61
CA LYS A 92 -21.35 11.25 3.33
C LYS A 92 -19.85 11.14 3.05
N LYS A 93 -19.02 11.57 4.01
CA LYS A 93 -17.54 11.47 3.90
C LYS A 93 -17.03 10.05 3.71
N ARG A 94 -17.69 9.07 4.35
CA ARG A 94 -17.38 7.65 4.13
C ARG A 94 -17.70 7.24 2.70
N ASN A 95 -18.86 7.63 2.16
CA ASN A 95 -19.24 7.31 0.80
C ASN A 95 -18.29 7.99 -0.21
N ASP A 96 -17.91 9.25 0.02
CA ASP A 96 -16.90 9.94 -0.80
C ASP A 96 -15.55 9.19 -0.76
N ALA A 97 -15.15 8.67 0.40
CA ALA A 97 -13.94 7.86 0.53
C ALA A 97 -14.07 6.48 -0.15
N VAL A 98 -15.27 5.90 -0.20
CA VAL A 98 -15.54 4.68 -0.99
C VAL A 98 -15.38 4.97 -2.48
N ASP A 99 -15.97 6.06 -2.96
CA ASP A 99 -15.87 6.46 -4.37
C ASP A 99 -14.41 6.72 -4.74
N PHE A 100 -13.66 7.41 -3.88
CA PHE A 100 -12.23 7.65 -4.08
C PHE A 100 -11.41 6.34 -4.10
N PHE A 101 -11.71 5.38 -3.22
CA PHE A 101 -11.07 4.05 -3.27
C PHE A 101 -11.39 3.33 -4.59
N LEU A 102 -12.65 3.35 -5.01
CA LEU A 102 -13.12 2.65 -6.21
C LEU A 102 -12.57 3.23 -7.50
N LYS A 103 -12.23 4.54 -7.55
CA LYS A 103 -11.50 5.14 -8.67
C LYS A 103 -10.28 4.31 -9.04
N PHE A 104 -9.46 3.93 -8.05
CA PHE A 104 -8.27 3.12 -8.29
C PHE A 104 -8.63 1.70 -8.76
N TRP A 105 -9.57 1.04 -8.09
CA TRP A 105 -9.91 -0.35 -8.40
C TRP A 105 -10.44 -0.55 -9.83
N PHE A 106 -11.20 0.43 -10.34
CA PHE A 106 -11.78 0.39 -11.68
C PHE A 106 -10.88 0.97 -12.77
N LEU A 107 -9.64 1.39 -12.47
CA LEU A 107 -8.70 1.80 -13.51
C LEU A 107 -8.48 0.68 -14.53
N ASP A 108 -8.48 1.07 -15.80
CA ASP A 108 -8.17 0.16 -16.89
C ASP A 108 -6.65 0.03 -17.08
N VAL A 109 -5.99 -0.48 -16.04
CA VAL A 109 -4.56 -0.77 -16.04
C VAL A 109 -4.33 -2.27 -15.83
N PRO A 110 -3.22 -2.83 -16.36
CA PRO A 110 -2.91 -4.26 -16.23
C PRO A 110 -2.72 -4.70 -14.78
N PHE A 111 -2.10 -3.87 -13.95
CA PHE A 111 -1.72 -4.20 -12.58
C PHE A 111 -2.19 -3.15 -11.58
N ILE A 112 -2.86 -3.61 -10.51
CA ILE A 112 -3.29 -2.74 -9.41
C ILE A 112 -2.96 -3.41 -8.09
N PHE A 113 -2.34 -2.64 -7.20
CA PHE A 113 -2.19 -2.95 -5.79
C PHE A 113 -2.85 -1.83 -4.98
N ILE A 114 -3.80 -2.17 -4.11
CA ILE A 114 -4.39 -1.20 -3.18
C ILE A 114 -4.25 -1.71 -1.76
N GLU A 115 -3.79 -0.86 -0.84
CA GLU A 115 -3.78 -1.14 0.60
C GLU A 115 -4.77 -0.23 1.33
N ASN A 116 -5.53 -0.82 2.25
CA ASN A 116 -6.41 -0.08 3.15
C ASN A 116 -6.68 -0.92 4.41
N PRO A 117 -6.83 -0.32 5.60
CA PRO A 117 -7.14 -1.07 6.81
C PRO A 117 -8.46 -1.84 6.70
N ILE A 118 -8.58 -2.89 7.53
CA ILE A 118 -9.84 -3.62 7.71
C ILE A 118 -10.94 -2.62 8.10
N GLY A 119 -12.06 -2.66 7.38
CA GLY A 119 -13.10 -1.65 7.53
C GLY A 119 -14.28 -1.80 6.58
N HIS A 120 -14.85 -0.66 6.19
CA HIS A 120 -16.09 -0.59 5.42
C HIS A 120 -15.97 -1.27 4.06
N ILE A 121 -14.86 -1.01 3.34
CA ILE A 121 -14.60 -1.61 2.03
C ILE A 121 -14.59 -3.13 2.14
N SER A 122 -13.71 -3.68 2.98
CA SER A 122 -13.54 -5.13 3.14
C SER A 122 -14.78 -5.85 3.65
N ALA A 123 -15.63 -5.16 4.41
CA ALA A 123 -16.82 -5.77 5.01
C ALA A 123 -18.09 -5.64 4.15
N ASN A 124 -18.20 -4.59 3.32
CA ASN A 124 -19.47 -4.26 2.66
C ASN A 124 -19.37 -4.00 1.15
N ILE A 125 -18.18 -3.64 0.64
CA ILE A 125 -18.03 -3.17 -0.75
C ILE A 125 -17.28 -4.20 -1.60
N LEU A 126 -16.06 -4.55 -1.19
CA LEU A 126 -15.17 -5.40 -1.98
C LEU A 126 -14.31 -6.27 -1.08
N LYS A 127 -14.41 -7.59 -1.27
CA LYS A 127 -13.59 -8.55 -0.52
C LYS A 127 -12.11 -8.40 -0.92
N PRO A 128 -11.19 -8.25 0.04
CA PRO A 128 -9.76 -8.18 -0.28
C PRO A 128 -9.24 -9.54 -0.75
N ASN A 129 -8.18 -9.50 -1.56
CA ASN A 129 -7.45 -10.71 -1.95
C ASN A 129 -6.80 -11.35 -0.72
N GLN A 130 -6.19 -10.51 0.14
CA GLN A 130 -5.51 -10.97 1.33
C GLN A 130 -5.63 -9.96 2.48
N ILE A 131 -5.51 -10.47 3.69
CA ILE A 131 -5.23 -9.68 4.90
C ILE A 131 -3.81 -10.03 5.32
N ILE A 132 -2.97 -9.01 5.44
CA ILE A 132 -1.54 -9.14 5.75
C ILE A 132 -1.17 -8.20 6.89
N SER A 133 -0.04 -8.45 7.54
CA SER A 133 0.39 -7.72 8.72
C SER A 133 1.91 -7.66 8.74
N PRO A 134 2.54 -6.57 9.22
CA PRO A 134 3.99 -6.42 9.19
C PRO A 134 4.74 -7.60 9.84
N HIS A 135 4.23 -8.12 10.97
CA HIS A 135 4.85 -9.26 11.66
C HIS A 135 4.91 -10.57 10.85
N TYR A 136 4.12 -10.72 9.80
CA TYR A 136 4.24 -11.86 8.87
C TYR A 136 5.54 -11.81 8.04
N PHE A 137 6.22 -10.66 8.08
CA PHE A 137 7.45 -10.36 7.35
C PHE A 137 8.60 -9.97 8.30
N GLY A 138 8.57 -10.44 9.56
CA GLY A 138 9.64 -10.22 10.54
C GLY A 138 9.56 -8.92 11.33
N ASP A 139 8.49 -8.14 11.17
CA ASP A 139 8.29 -6.91 11.94
C ASP A 139 7.79 -7.17 13.37
N ILE A 140 8.11 -6.28 14.31
CA ILE A 140 7.59 -6.35 15.68
C ILE A 140 6.14 -5.85 15.77
N TYR A 141 5.71 -5.02 14.81
CA TYR A 141 4.40 -4.40 14.85
C TYR A 141 3.31 -5.29 14.25
N ARG A 142 2.15 -5.28 14.91
CA ARG A 142 0.95 -5.98 14.45
C ARG A 142 -0.10 -4.97 14.04
N LYS A 143 -0.38 -4.94 12.74
CA LYS A 143 -1.38 -4.05 12.16
C LYS A 143 -1.92 -4.70 10.90
N ASP A 144 -3.02 -5.41 11.07
CA ASP A 144 -3.64 -6.12 9.96
C ASP A 144 -4.23 -5.11 8.99
N THR A 145 -3.91 -5.31 7.71
CA THR A 145 -4.41 -4.49 6.61
C THR A 145 -4.87 -5.36 5.47
N CYS A 146 -5.80 -4.83 4.68
CA CYS A 146 -6.33 -5.48 3.50
C CYS A 146 -5.55 -5.06 2.26
N VAL A 147 -5.29 -6.02 1.38
CA VAL A 147 -4.74 -5.76 0.05
C VAL A 147 -5.67 -6.27 -1.05
N TRP A 148 -5.87 -5.42 -2.06
CA TRP A 148 -6.60 -5.74 -3.28
C TRP A 148 -5.63 -5.76 -4.45
N LEU A 149 -5.68 -6.83 -5.23
CA LEU A 149 -4.73 -7.14 -6.28
C LEU A 149 -5.48 -7.40 -7.60
N LYS A 150 -5.13 -6.65 -8.63
CA LYS A 150 -5.51 -6.90 -10.03
C LYS A 150 -4.24 -7.22 -10.82
N GLY A 151 -4.27 -8.29 -11.61
CA GLY A 151 -3.13 -8.71 -12.45
C GLY A 151 -1.99 -9.41 -11.70
N PHE A 152 -1.89 -9.26 -10.37
CA PHE A 152 -0.88 -9.93 -9.54
C PHE A 152 -1.35 -11.28 -8.98
N LYS A 153 -0.39 -12.17 -8.73
CA LYS A 153 -0.54 -13.28 -7.80
C LYS A 153 -0.50 -12.76 -6.36
N ASN A 154 -1.12 -13.52 -5.46
CA ASN A 154 -1.08 -13.26 -4.02
C ASN A 154 0.36 -13.25 -3.48
N ILE A 155 0.58 -12.41 -2.47
CA ILE A 155 1.83 -12.29 -1.73
C ILE A 155 1.99 -13.49 -0.79
N GLU A 156 3.12 -14.15 -0.84
CA GLU A 156 3.51 -15.24 0.05
C GLU A 156 3.99 -14.67 1.39
N TYR A 157 3.51 -15.25 2.49
CA TYR A 157 3.88 -14.85 3.85
C TYR A 157 3.69 -16.00 4.84
N SER A 158 4.40 -15.96 5.97
CA SER A 158 4.19 -16.91 7.07
C SER A 158 3.53 -16.21 8.26
N LYS A 159 2.48 -16.82 8.81
CA LYS A 159 1.84 -16.34 10.05
C LYS A 159 2.62 -16.74 11.30
N VAL A 160 3.51 -17.72 11.20
CA VAL A 160 4.25 -18.29 12.31
C VAL A 160 5.74 -18.10 12.04
N GLN A 161 6.43 -17.37 12.92
CA GLN A 161 7.88 -17.46 13.00
C GLN A 161 8.20 -18.77 13.73
N ASN A 162 8.66 -19.78 13.01
CA ASN A 162 9.21 -20.99 13.62
C ASN A 162 10.57 -21.31 12.99
N LEU A 163 11.44 -21.95 13.79
CA LEU A 163 12.79 -22.38 13.40
C LEU A 163 12.85 -23.22 12.11
N PHE A 164 11.70 -23.78 11.70
CA PHE A 164 11.54 -24.72 10.60
C PHE A 164 10.72 -24.15 9.43
N SER A 165 10.25 -22.89 9.52
CA SER A 165 9.82 -22.19 8.31
C SER A 165 11.05 -22.02 7.46
N ASP A 166 10.97 -22.37 6.17
CA ASP A 166 12.00 -22.12 5.16
C ASP A 166 12.22 -20.60 5.03
N SER A 167 12.81 -20.00 6.05
CA SER A 167 13.02 -18.58 6.22
C SER A 167 14.43 -18.28 5.74
N THR A 168 14.62 -18.38 4.42
CA THR A 168 15.54 -17.48 3.73
C THR A 168 15.10 -16.00 3.88
N LEU A 169 13.91 -15.78 4.44
CA LEU A 169 13.33 -14.50 4.84
C LEU A 169 13.63 -14.21 6.32
N LEU A 170 14.78 -13.56 6.57
CA LEU A 170 15.10 -12.74 7.76
C LEU A 170 15.93 -13.41 8.87
N SER A 171 17.12 -12.86 9.08
CA SER A 171 17.85 -12.97 10.35
C SER A 171 17.07 -12.23 11.45
N PRO A 172 16.94 -12.81 12.65
CA PRO A 172 16.24 -12.16 13.76
C PRO A 172 17.17 -11.11 14.39
N LEU A 173 17.16 -9.89 13.86
CA LEU A 173 17.62 -8.74 14.61
C LEU A 173 16.38 -7.98 15.07
N VAL A 174 15.92 -8.30 16.28
CA VAL A 174 15.37 -7.37 17.29
C VAL A 174 14.71 -8.20 18.39
N GLU A 175 15.15 -8.00 19.62
CA GLU A 175 14.53 -8.56 20.83
C GLU A 175 13.04 -8.21 20.90
N VAL A 176 12.19 -9.23 21.06
CA VAL A 176 10.75 -9.07 21.23
C VAL A 176 10.49 -8.45 22.61
N PHE A 177 10.27 -7.14 22.67
CA PHE A 177 9.76 -6.49 23.87
C PHE A 177 8.24 -6.70 23.97
N PRO A 178 7.73 -7.39 25.02
CA PRO A 178 6.30 -7.57 25.20
C PRO A 178 5.64 -6.23 25.51
N GLY A 179 4.57 -5.88 24.78
CA GLY A 179 3.54 -4.97 25.32
C GLY A 179 3.40 -3.57 24.75
N THR A 180 3.78 -3.26 23.50
CA THR A 180 3.25 -2.03 22.86
C THR A 180 2.72 -2.30 21.46
N ASN A 181 1.39 -2.34 21.32
CA ASN A 181 0.74 -2.11 20.02
C ASN A 181 1.09 -0.68 19.58
N ARG A 182 2.17 -0.50 18.81
CA ARG A 182 2.44 0.78 18.16
C ARG A 182 1.92 0.72 16.74
N ASN A 183 1.09 1.69 16.39
CA ASN A 183 0.60 1.88 15.04
C ASN A 183 1.71 2.49 14.19
N TYR A 184 1.88 1.99 12.96
CA TYR A 184 2.54 2.76 11.91
C TYR A 184 1.68 3.98 11.59
N THR A 185 2.01 5.09 12.23
CA THR A 185 1.33 6.37 12.09
C THR A 185 2.39 7.45 11.99
N TRP A 186 2.33 8.21 10.90
CA TRP A 186 3.04 9.47 10.79
C TRP A 186 2.19 10.57 11.40
N VAL A 187 2.84 11.60 11.96
CA VAL A 187 2.16 12.76 12.55
C VAL A 187 2.61 14.01 11.83
N ASP A 188 1.65 14.74 11.25
CA ASP A 188 1.90 16.05 10.68
C ASP A 188 2.41 17.00 11.77
N LYS A 189 3.62 17.53 11.58
CA LYS A 189 4.25 18.40 12.58
C LYS A 189 3.44 19.69 12.81
N LYS A 190 2.77 20.20 11.76
CA LYS A 190 1.97 21.44 11.76
C LYS A 190 0.54 21.19 12.22
N THR A 191 -0.14 20.20 11.63
CA THR A 191 -1.57 19.97 11.91
C THR A 191 -1.84 18.95 13.01
N LYS A 192 -0.80 18.24 13.47
CA LYS A 192 -0.87 17.10 14.41
C LYS A 192 -1.76 15.95 13.92
N LYS A 193 -2.23 15.99 12.67
CA LYS A 193 -3.02 14.91 12.06
C LYS A 193 -2.14 13.68 11.88
N GLN A 194 -2.70 12.52 12.19
CA GLN A 194 -2.00 11.26 12.01
C GLN A 194 -2.42 10.62 10.69
N ARG A 195 -1.45 10.09 9.93
CA ARG A 195 -1.72 9.26 8.74
C ARG A 195 -1.15 7.87 8.96
N SER A 196 -1.94 6.86 8.62
CA SER A 196 -1.48 5.48 8.56
C SER A 196 -0.39 5.36 7.49
N VAL A 197 0.73 4.72 7.82
CA VAL A 197 1.80 4.38 6.85
C VAL A 197 2.03 2.87 6.85
N MET A 198 2.62 2.37 5.76
CA MET A 198 3.07 0.97 5.65
C MET A 198 4.42 0.80 6.37
N SER A 199 4.68 -0.39 6.93
CA SER A 199 6.03 -0.80 7.32
C SER A 199 6.96 -0.82 6.10
N LYS A 200 8.19 -0.29 6.25
CA LYS A 200 9.23 -0.38 5.21
C LYS A 200 9.67 -1.81 4.94
N ILE A 201 9.72 -2.67 5.97
CA ILE A 201 10.07 -4.09 5.84
C ILE A 201 9.01 -4.79 4.98
N MET A 202 7.75 -4.55 5.30
CA MET A 202 6.62 -5.08 4.56
C MET A 202 6.57 -4.55 3.12
N ALA A 203 6.80 -3.24 2.91
CA ALA A 203 6.87 -2.66 1.56
C ALA A 203 7.94 -3.33 0.69
N LYS A 204 9.16 -3.46 1.23
CA LYS A 204 10.28 -4.13 0.56
C LYS A 204 9.94 -5.57 0.18
N GLU A 205 9.36 -6.33 1.10
CA GLU A 205 9.03 -7.73 0.85
C GLU A 205 7.88 -7.89 -0.16
N ILE A 206 6.88 -7.02 -0.11
CA ILE A 206 5.82 -6.97 -1.12
C ILE A 206 6.43 -6.67 -2.50
N ILE A 207 7.26 -5.63 -2.62
CA ILE A 207 7.87 -5.29 -3.91
C ILE A 207 8.80 -6.39 -4.42
N ARG A 208 9.57 -7.05 -3.54
CA ARG A 208 10.40 -8.21 -3.90
C ARG A 208 9.61 -9.30 -4.62
N GLN A 209 8.36 -9.52 -4.23
CA GLN A 209 7.49 -10.53 -4.83
C GLN A 209 6.71 -10.03 -6.04
N LEU A 210 6.33 -8.75 -6.08
CA LEU A 210 5.51 -8.18 -7.17
C LEU A 210 6.36 -7.71 -8.35
N ALA A 211 7.57 -7.20 -8.12
CA ALA A 211 8.46 -6.69 -9.18
C ALA A 211 8.79 -7.74 -10.25
N PRO A 212 9.12 -9.01 -9.92
CA PRO A 212 9.33 -10.04 -10.94
C PRO A 212 8.08 -10.30 -11.79
N GLN A 213 6.87 -10.17 -11.23
CA GLN A 213 5.62 -10.35 -11.96
C GLN A 213 5.39 -9.23 -12.98
N LEU A 214 5.73 -7.99 -12.61
CA LEU A 214 5.76 -6.84 -13.52
C LEU A 214 6.78 -7.05 -14.64
N ALA A 215 7.98 -7.50 -14.30
CA ALA A 215 9.07 -7.71 -15.27
C ALA A 215 8.73 -8.80 -16.30
N LEU A 216 8.22 -9.97 -15.87
CA LEU A 216 7.86 -11.10 -16.73
C LEU A 216 6.80 -10.73 -17.77
N LYS A 217 5.83 -9.91 -17.38
CA LYS A 217 4.74 -9.45 -18.25
C LYS A 217 5.15 -8.29 -19.17
N SER A 218 6.31 -7.69 -18.92
CA SER A 218 6.86 -6.57 -19.68
C SER A 218 7.89 -6.96 -20.76
N SER A 219 8.12 -8.27 -20.99
CA SER A 219 9.02 -8.80 -22.03
C SER A 219 10.50 -8.38 -21.91
N PHE A 220 11.09 -8.33 -20.71
CA PHE A 220 12.49 -7.93 -20.50
C PHE A 220 13.28 -8.94 -19.63
N PRO A 221 14.59 -9.14 -19.88
CA PRO A 221 15.45 -9.93 -18.98
C PRO A 221 15.54 -9.27 -17.60
N LEU A 222 15.30 -10.04 -16.53
CA LEU A 222 15.58 -9.62 -15.17
C LEU A 222 17.07 -9.25 -15.07
N MET A 223 17.39 -8.02 -14.65
CA MET A 223 18.72 -7.77 -14.11
C MET A 223 18.88 -8.61 -12.85
N ASP A 224 20.00 -9.31 -12.74
CA ASP A 224 20.32 -10.14 -11.59
C ASP A 224 20.15 -9.32 -10.30
N LEU A 225 19.31 -9.83 -9.39
CA LEU A 225 19.18 -9.29 -8.05
C LEU A 225 20.59 -9.17 -7.44
N PRO A 226 20.93 -8.06 -6.74
CA PRO A 226 22.19 -8.00 -6.03
C PRO A 226 22.24 -9.17 -5.05
N LYS A 227 23.17 -10.09 -5.30
CA LYS A 227 23.48 -11.17 -4.36
C LYS A 227 23.80 -10.50 -3.04
N LEU A 228 23.04 -10.84 -1.99
CA LEU A 228 23.43 -10.51 -0.63
C LEU A 228 24.84 -11.06 -0.44
N SER A 229 25.79 -10.17 -0.15
CA SER A 229 27.12 -10.58 0.27
C SER A 229 27.00 -11.37 1.57
N ASP A 230 27.62 -12.54 1.60
CA ASP A 230 27.74 -13.44 2.76
C ASP A 230 28.23 -12.72 4.04
#